data_AF-A0A0W1QNQ7-F1
#
_entry.id   AF-A0A0W1QNQ7-F1
#
_cell.length_a   1.000
_cell.length_b   1.000
_cell.length_c   1.000
_cell.angle_alpha   90.00
_cell.angle_beta   90.00
_cell.angle_gamma   90.00
#
_symmetry.space_group_name_H-M   'P 1'
#
loop_
_entity.id
_entity.type
_entity.pdbx_description
1 polymer ?
#
loop_
_entity_poly.entity_id
_entity_poly.type
_entity_poly.pdbx_seq_one_letter_code
_entity_poly.pdbx_strand_id
1 'polypeptide(L)'
;MANVDGSWNTVTKSPLGDQQAVLTVHSNGDSFTGNFNGAMGQAEITDGKVSGDTLSWSLNISVPMPMTLTCEATVSGDSLDGTVTAGAFGSFPITGTRA
;
A
#
# COMPACT_ATOMS: atom_id res chain seq x y z
N MET A 1 -0.62 -10.88 17.40
CA MET A 1 -0.60 -10.71 15.93
C MET A 1 -1.33 -9.42 15.62
N ALA A 2 -0.67 -8.46 14.99
CA ALA A 2 -1.34 -7.28 14.47
C ALA A 2 -2.37 -7.73 13.43
N ASN A 3 -3.59 -7.23 13.53
CA ASN A 3 -4.71 -7.62 12.67
C ASN A 3 -4.62 -6.85 11.34
N VAL A 4 -3.51 -7.04 10.63
CA VAL A 4 -3.23 -6.38 9.35
C VAL A 4 -3.75 -7.18 8.16
N ASP A 5 -4.01 -8.48 8.37
CA ASP A 5 -4.49 -9.39 7.33
C ASP A 5 -5.90 -9.03 6.87
N GLY A 6 -6.09 -9.11 5.55
CA GLY A 6 -7.37 -8.86 4.90
C GLY A 6 -7.25 -7.93 3.70
N SER A 7 -8.40 -7.51 3.20
CA SER A 7 -8.50 -6.53 2.13
C SER A 7 -8.80 -5.16 2.71
N TRP A 8 -8.12 -4.15 2.17
CA TRP A 8 -8.18 -2.76 2.60
C TRP A 8 -8.58 -1.89 1.41
N ASN A 9 -9.69 -1.19 1.54
CA ASN A 9 -10.10 -0.16 0.59
C ASN A 9 -9.29 1.09 0.88
N THR A 10 -8.27 1.34 0.07
CA THR A 10 -7.36 2.47 0.19
C THR A 10 -7.67 3.59 -0.79
N VAL A 11 -7.36 4.82 -0.40
CA VAL A 11 -7.52 6.04 -1.19
C VAL A 11 -6.22 6.83 -1.08
N THR A 12 -5.50 6.95 -2.20
CA THR A 12 -4.29 7.75 -2.30
C THR A 12 -4.63 9.12 -2.87
N LYS A 13 -4.30 10.19 -2.14
CA LYS A 13 -4.50 11.58 -2.60
C LYS A 13 -3.33 12.01 -3.47
N SER A 14 -3.47 11.87 -4.79
CA SER A 14 -2.43 12.28 -5.75
C SER A 14 -2.78 13.62 -6.43
N PRO A 15 -1.80 14.34 -7.03
CA PRO A 15 -2.03 15.54 -7.82
C PRO A 15 -2.93 15.31 -9.03
N LEU A 16 -3.04 14.07 -9.49
CA LEU A 16 -3.92 13.65 -10.59
C LEU A 16 -5.36 13.38 -10.14
N GLY A 17 -5.62 13.42 -8.82
CA GLY A 17 -6.90 13.13 -8.20
C GLY A 17 -6.83 11.98 -7.19
N ASP A 18 -7.98 11.71 -6.56
CA ASP A 18 -8.15 10.60 -5.63
C ASP A 18 -8.04 9.27 -6.37
N GLN A 19 -7.05 8.47 -6.01
CA GLN A 19 -6.84 7.13 -6.58
C GLN A 19 -7.34 6.10 -5.57
N GLN A 20 -8.44 5.42 -5.90
CA GLN A 20 -8.95 4.29 -5.11
C GLN A 20 -8.20 3.02 -5.49
N ALA A 21 -7.87 2.21 -4.48
CA ALA A 21 -7.22 0.92 -4.66
C ALA A 21 -7.59 -0.07 -3.56
N VAL A 22 -7.65 -1.35 -3.90
CA VAL A 22 -7.83 -2.44 -2.94
C VAL A 22 -6.46 -3.07 -2.66
N LEU A 23 -6.01 -2.98 -1.42
CA LEU A 23 -4.79 -3.60 -0.92
C LEU A 23 -5.16 -4.90 -0.20
N THR A 24 -4.72 -6.04 -0.72
CA THR A 24 -4.85 -7.32 0.00
C THR A 24 -3.55 -7.63 0.72
N VAL A 25 -3.63 -7.89 2.03
CA VAL A 25 -2.48 -8.18 2.90
C VAL A 25 -2.58 -9.60 3.43
N HIS A 26 -1.50 -10.35 3.24
CA HIS A 26 -1.27 -11.67 3.80
C HIS A 26 0.06 -11.68 4.56
N SER A 27 0.00 -11.37 5.85
CA SER A 27 1.16 -11.39 6.74
C SER A 27 1.61 -12.83 7.05
N ASN A 28 2.93 -12.98 7.18
CA ASN A 28 3.61 -14.21 7.51
C ASN A 28 4.81 -13.88 8.43
N GLY A 29 4.55 -13.84 9.73
CA GLY A 29 5.55 -13.40 10.71
C GLY A 29 5.86 -11.91 10.54
N ASP A 30 7.10 -11.59 10.15
CA ASP A 30 7.61 -10.22 9.98
C ASP A 30 7.52 -9.70 8.53
N SER A 31 7.02 -10.51 7.61
CA SER A 31 6.80 -10.13 6.21
C SER A 31 5.34 -10.25 5.83
N PHE A 32 4.94 -9.63 4.72
CA PHE A 32 3.63 -9.87 4.12
C PHE A 32 3.71 -9.90 2.60
N THR A 33 2.80 -10.66 2.01
CA THR A 33 2.58 -10.67 0.57
C THR A 33 1.19 -10.12 0.27
N GLY A 34 0.98 -9.73 -0.98
CA GLY A 34 -0.28 -9.11 -1.36
C GLY A 34 -0.28 -8.53 -2.75
N ASN A 35 -1.42 -7.95 -3.09
CA ASN A 35 -1.65 -7.27 -4.36
C ASN A 35 -2.26 -5.91 -4.10
N PHE A 36 -1.83 -4.93 -4.88
CA PHE A 36 -2.37 -3.58 -4.85
C PHE A 36 -3.14 -3.34 -6.15
N ASN A 37 -4.47 -3.36 -6.07
CA ASN A 37 -5.33 -3.19 -7.23
C ASN A 37 -5.91 -1.78 -7.25
N GLY A 38 -5.29 -0.86 -7.99
CA GLY A 38 -5.73 0.52 -8.12
C GLY A 38 -6.36 0.86 -9.46
N ALA A 39 -6.88 2.08 -9.57
CA ALA A 39 -7.36 2.65 -10.83
C ALA A 39 -6.30 2.67 -11.95
N MET A 40 -5.01 2.73 -11.59
CA MET A 40 -3.89 2.68 -12.54
C MET A 40 -3.48 1.25 -12.94
N GLY A 41 -4.11 0.22 -12.38
CA GLY A 41 -3.79 -1.18 -12.64
C GLY A 41 -3.43 -1.96 -11.38
N GLN A 42 -3.10 -3.23 -11.59
CA GLN A 42 -2.61 -4.11 -10.54
C GLN A 42 -1.09 -3.97 -10.43
N ALA A 43 -0.62 -3.70 -9.21
CA ALA A 43 0.79 -3.73 -8.85
C ALA A 43 1.02 -4.87 -7.84
N GLU A 44 2.10 -5.62 -8.04
CA GLU A 44 2.55 -6.61 -7.08
C GLU A 44 3.34 -5.95 -5.96
N ILE A 45 3.08 -6.42 -4.74
CA ILE A 45 3.79 -5.99 -3.54
C ILE A 45 5.12 -6.73 -3.49
N THR A 46 6.21 -5.99 -3.49
CA THR A 46 7.56 -6.48 -3.24
C THR A 46 8.07 -5.96 -1.91
N ASP A 47 8.93 -6.72 -1.23
CA ASP A 47 9.55 -6.30 0.04
C ASP A 47 8.53 -5.93 1.15
N GLY A 48 7.38 -6.61 1.19
CA GLY A 48 6.37 -6.40 2.22
C GLY A 48 6.87 -6.83 3.60
N LYS A 49 6.89 -5.89 4.55
CA LYS A 49 7.32 -6.07 5.94
C LYS A 49 6.23 -5.61 6.90
N VAL A 50 6.10 -6.35 7.99
CA VAL A 50 5.18 -6.05 9.08
C VAL A 50 5.99 -5.81 10.34
N SER A 51 5.77 -4.66 10.99
CA SER A 51 6.40 -4.29 12.25
C SER A 51 5.33 -3.82 13.22
N GLY A 52 4.83 -4.74 14.05
CA GLY A 52 3.64 -4.47 14.87
C GLY A 52 2.48 -4.08 13.97
N ASP A 53 1.99 -2.87 14.12
CA ASP A 53 0.86 -2.34 13.35
C ASP A 53 1.28 -1.58 12.08
N THR A 54 2.58 -1.45 11.81
CA THR A 54 3.10 -0.76 10.63
C THR A 54 3.43 -1.77 9.53
N LEU A 55 2.88 -1.51 8.35
CA LEU A 55 3.14 -2.18 7.08
C LEU A 55 4.07 -1.31 6.24
N SER A 56 5.12 -1.88 5.70
CA SER A 56 5.98 -1.22 4.71
C SER A 56 6.18 -2.12 3.52
N TRP A 57 6.03 -1.58 2.33
CA TRP A 57 6.18 -2.36 1.10
C TRP A 57 6.61 -1.50 -0.07
N SER A 58 7.10 -2.17 -1.10
CA SER A 58 7.44 -1.54 -2.38
C SER A 58 6.52 -2.04 -3.47
N LEU A 59 6.21 -1.18 -4.44
CA LEU A 59 5.52 -1.53 -5.67
C LEU A 59 6.46 -1.22 -6.83
N ASN A 60 6.78 -2.20 -7.64
CA ASN A 60 7.57 -1.99 -8.86
C ASN A 60 6.62 -1.93 -10.06
N ILE A 61 6.39 -0.73 -10.56
CA ILE A 61 5.73 -0.53 -11.84
C ILE A 61 6.81 -0.68 -12.90
N SER A 62 6.66 -1.62 -13.84
CA SER A 62 7.68 -1.88 -14.86
C SER A 62 7.37 -1.23 -16.22
N VAL A 63 6.12 -0.86 -16.48
CA VAL A 63 5.65 -0.34 -17.77
C VAL A 63 4.55 0.71 -17.60
N PRO A 64 4.50 1.76 -18.45
CA PRO A 64 5.46 2.11 -19.51
C PRO A 64 6.75 2.78 -19.02
N MET A 65 6.81 3.21 -17.75
CA MET A 65 8.04 3.68 -17.10
C MET A 65 8.34 2.83 -15.86
N PRO A 66 9.56 2.26 -15.74
CA PRO A 66 9.95 1.55 -14.54
C PRO A 66 10.07 2.54 -13.37
N MET A 67 9.28 2.35 -12.32
CA MET A 67 9.37 3.12 -11.09
C MET A 67 9.10 2.25 -9.86
N THR A 68 9.86 2.49 -8.81
CA THR A 68 9.63 1.90 -7.50
C THR A 68 8.86 2.90 -6.65
N LEU A 69 7.69 2.50 -6.18
CA LEU A 69 6.91 3.24 -5.19
C LEU A 69 7.17 2.60 -3.83
N THR A 70 7.55 3.37 -2.82
CA THR A 70 7.65 2.88 -1.44
C THR A 70 6.44 3.33 -0.66
N CYS A 71 5.75 2.38 -0.02
CA CYS A 71 4.54 2.62 0.73
C CYS A 71 4.78 2.25 2.19
N GLU A 72 4.33 3.10 3.10
CA GLU A 72 4.34 2.83 4.53
C GLU A 72 2.98 3.20 5.09
N ALA A 73 2.35 2.29 5.83
CA ALA A 73 1.05 2.52 6.44
C ALA A 73 0.97 1.89 7.82
N THR A 74 0.29 2.55 8.74
CA THR A 74 -0.02 2.04 10.06
C THR A 74 -1.49 1.67 10.12
N VAL A 75 -1.76 0.45 10.58
CA VAL A 75 -3.11 -0.05 10.82
C VAL A 75 -3.52 0.30 12.25
N SER A 76 -4.73 0.81 12.41
CA SER A 76 -5.32 1.17 13.70
C SER A 76 -6.74 0.65 13.75
N GLY A 77 -6.91 -0.59 14.22
CA GLY A 77 -8.19 -1.29 14.20
C GLY A 77 -8.65 -1.57 12.77
N ASP A 78 -9.69 -0.85 12.33
CA ASP A 78 -10.27 -0.97 10.98
C ASP A 78 -9.85 0.16 10.04
N SER A 79 -8.98 1.06 10.49
CA SER A 79 -8.41 2.16 9.71
C SER A 79 -6.97 1.89 9.34
N LEU A 80 -6.56 2.42 8.20
CA LEU A 80 -5.19 2.38 7.70
C LEU A 80 -4.80 3.80 7.32
N ASP A 81 -3.68 4.29 7.83
CA ASP A 81 -3.16 5.62 7.53
C ASP A 81 -1.68 5.52 7.17
N GLY A 82 -1.29 6.12 6.04
CA GLY A 82 0.04 5.93 5.50
C GLY A 82 0.46 6.98 4.49
N THR A 83 1.62 6.73 3.89
CA THR A 83 2.20 7.55 2.84
C THR A 83 2.76 6.66 1.72
N VAL A 84 2.43 7.00 0.48
CA VAL A 84 2.99 6.43 -0.75
C VAL A 84 4.02 7.41 -1.30
N THR A 85 5.26 7.00 -1.38
CA THR A 85 6.36 7.77 -1.97
C THR A 85 6.62 7.30 -3.38
N ALA A 86 6.32 8.16 -4.35
CA ALA A 86 6.44 7.89 -5.77
C ALA A 86 7.76 8.42 -6.35
N GLY A 87 8.88 8.13 -5.70
CA GLY A 87 10.21 8.58 -6.12
C GLY A 87 10.24 10.09 -6.44
N ALA A 88 10.57 10.45 -7.68
CA ALA A 88 10.65 11.84 -8.14
C ALA A 88 9.29 12.58 -8.20
N PHE A 89 8.16 11.87 -8.12
CA PHE A 89 6.82 12.49 -8.10
C PHE A 89 6.44 13.03 -6.71
N GLY A 90 7.19 12.69 -5.67
CA GLY A 90 6.92 13.11 -4.29
C GLY A 90 6.16 12.06 -3.48
N SER A 91 5.69 12.47 -2.30
CA SER A 91 4.95 11.61 -1.37
C SER A 91 3.48 12.04 -1.30
N PHE A 92 2.61 11.04 -1.24
CA PHE A 92 1.16 11.18 -1.26
C PHE A 92 0.57 10.45 -0.06
N PRO A 93 -0.33 11.08 0.71
CA PRO A 93 -0.98 10.39 1.81
C PRO A 93 -1.94 9.33 1.24
N ILE A 94 -1.91 8.16 1.86
CA ILE A 94 -2.84 7.06 1.60
C ILE A 94 -3.63 6.80 2.88
N THR A 95 -4.94 6.76 2.77
CA THR A 95 -5.81 6.31 3.85
C THR A 95 -6.55 5.07 3.41
N GLY A 96 -7.02 4.25 4.34
CA GLY A 96 -7.75 3.04 4.01
C GLY A 96 -8.66 2.58 5.12
N THR A 97 -9.62 1.74 4.75
CA THR A 97 -10.55 1.10 5.67
C THR A 97 -10.64 -0.37 5.32
N ARG A 98 -10.86 -1.21 6.32
CA ARG A 98 -11.07 -2.66 6.12
C ARG A 98 -12.29 -2.89 5.20
N ALA A 99 -12.12 -3.73 4.19
CA ALA A 99 -13.15 -4.08 3.20
C ALA A 99 -14.18 -5.08 3.73
#